data_AF-A0A938LS51-F1
#
_entry.id   AF-A0A938LS51-F1
#
_cell.length_a   1.000
_cell.length_b   1.000
_cell.length_c   1.000
_cell.angle_alpha   90.00
_cell.angle_beta   90.00
_cell.angle_gamma   90.00
#
_symmetry.space_group_name_H-M   'P 1'
#
loop_
_entity.id
_entity.type
_entity.pdbx_description
1 polymer ?
#
loop_
_entity_poly.entity_id
_entity_poly.type
_entity_poly.pdbx_seq_one_letter_code
_entity_poly.pdbx_strand_id
1 'polypeptide(L)'
;MEPCKTVSVAAVRHAGQRAGGIEEAESMLGVRDLPALLADEDLGRAWQQGRLWRRLGELAATPLCEETAAKALGMALDAFRKVLGEDIVAKEIWDTGRQAILLRAKNSIVAAAERGEAYAVRMMDRLVRSQTVASGSKTDFRNLTQTELEAATGIKRAQLRRWERSHGLPVTGSGTYSLPDFVKWLRRADVGRVRGYRRRPGAVEARIVEEFARAEGKGTEDGPEC
;
A
#
# COMPACT_ATOMS: atom_id res chain seq x y z
N MET A 1 -50.60 12.53 8.88
CA MET A 1 -49.40 13.33 8.53
C MET A 1 -48.23 12.65 9.20
N GLU A 2 -47.38 11.96 8.43
CA GLU A 2 -46.13 11.45 8.98
C GLU A 2 -45.22 12.63 9.33
N PRO A 3 -44.54 12.62 10.48
CA PRO A 3 -43.62 13.69 10.85
C PRO A 3 -42.50 13.77 9.80
N CYS A 4 -42.34 14.94 9.19
CA CYS A 4 -41.28 15.21 8.24
C CYS A 4 -39.94 14.98 8.95
N LYS A 5 -39.22 13.93 8.58
CA LYS A 5 -37.94 13.56 9.20
C LYS A 5 -36.92 14.68 8.92
N THR A 6 -36.52 15.41 9.93
CA THR A 6 -35.51 16.46 9.80
C THR A 6 -34.15 15.83 9.49
N VAL A 7 -33.57 16.19 8.34
CA VAL A 7 -32.26 15.71 7.91
C VAL A 7 -31.18 16.60 8.54
N SER A 8 -30.17 16.01 9.16
CA SER A 8 -29.09 16.76 9.79
C SER A 8 -27.98 17.12 8.80
N VAL A 9 -27.28 18.22 9.08
CA VAL A 9 -26.04 18.65 8.38
C VAL A 9 -25.03 17.49 8.28
N ALA A 10 -24.83 16.74 9.37
CA ALA A 10 -23.91 15.61 9.39
C ALA A 10 -24.36 14.47 8.46
N ALA A 11 -25.66 14.18 8.39
CA ALA A 11 -26.20 13.18 7.47
C ALA A 11 -26.01 13.59 6.01
N VAL A 12 -26.29 14.85 5.66
CA VAL A 12 -26.06 15.38 4.30
C VAL A 12 -24.58 15.33 3.93
N ARG A 13 -23.69 15.71 4.84
CA ARG A 13 -22.23 15.60 4.61
C ARG A 13 -21.79 14.17 4.37
N HIS A 14 -22.25 13.23 5.20
CA HIS A 14 -21.95 11.81 5.04
C HIS A 14 -22.50 11.24 3.73
N ALA A 15 -23.72 11.64 3.33
CA ALA A 15 -24.28 11.27 2.03
C ALA A 15 -23.43 11.83 0.87
N GLY A 16 -23.01 13.10 0.93
CA GLY A 16 -22.12 13.70 -0.06
C GLY A 16 -20.76 13.00 -0.18
N GLN A 17 -20.27 12.43 0.93
CA GLN A 17 -19.03 11.67 0.94
C GLN A 17 -19.16 10.28 0.31
N ARG A 18 -20.32 9.61 0.43
CA ARG A 18 -20.48 8.20 0.04
C ARG A 18 -21.22 8.00 -1.27
N ALA A 19 -22.24 8.80 -1.54
CA ALA A 19 -23.11 8.61 -2.70
C ALA A 19 -22.39 8.95 -4.00
N GLY A 20 -22.48 8.07 -4.99
CA GLY A 20 -21.99 8.28 -6.36
C GLY A 20 -22.79 9.32 -7.15
N GLY A 21 -24.04 9.57 -6.75
CA GLY A 21 -24.97 10.49 -7.40
C GLY A 21 -26.08 10.99 -6.48
N ILE A 22 -26.98 11.80 -7.03
CA ILE A 22 -28.10 12.43 -6.30
C ILE A 22 -29.11 11.37 -5.84
N GLU A 23 -29.49 10.43 -6.72
CA GLU A 23 -30.47 9.37 -6.41
C GLU A 23 -30.03 8.47 -5.25
N GLU A 24 -28.76 8.08 -5.21
CA GLU A 24 -28.21 7.28 -4.11
C GLU A 24 -28.23 8.08 -2.80
N ALA A 25 -27.91 9.38 -2.85
CA ALA A 25 -27.99 10.24 -1.68
C ALA A 25 -29.43 10.46 -1.19
N GLU A 26 -30.39 10.61 -2.10
CA GLU A 26 -31.82 10.67 -1.78
C GLU A 26 -32.28 9.41 -1.05
N SER A 27 -31.89 8.24 -1.56
CA SER A 27 -32.15 6.95 -0.89
C SER A 27 -31.47 6.86 0.48
N MET A 28 -30.23 7.34 0.63
CA MET A 28 -29.51 7.32 1.90
C MET A 28 -30.15 8.24 2.96
N LEU A 29 -30.64 9.41 2.54
CA LEU A 29 -31.23 10.42 3.42
C LEU A 29 -32.73 10.17 3.67
N GLY A 30 -33.37 9.35 2.84
CA GLY A 30 -34.81 9.11 2.88
C GLY A 30 -35.61 10.33 2.42
N VAL A 31 -35.08 11.08 1.45
CA VAL A 31 -35.73 12.27 0.87
C VAL A 31 -36.03 12.03 -0.60
N ARG A 32 -37.04 12.72 -1.15
CA ARG A 32 -37.48 12.56 -2.54
C ARG A 32 -36.91 13.60 -3.50
N ASP A 33 -36.45 14.73 -2.97
CA ASP A 33 -35.92 15.85 -3.73
C ASP A 33 -34.75 16.45 -2.95
N LEU A 34 -33.56 15.89 -3.17
CA LEU A 34 -32.34 16.40 -2.56
C LEU A 34 -31.99 17.81 -3.08
N PRO A 35 -32.12 18.15 -4.38
CA PRO A 35 -31.89 19.52 -4.84
C PRO A 35 -32.69 20.58 -4.09
N ALA A 36 -33.97 20.35 -3.83
CA ALA A 36 -34.79 21.27 -3.03
C ALA A 36 -34.30 21.36 -1.58
N LEU A 37 -33.86 20.25 -0.98
CA LEU A 37 -33.27 20.24 0.37
C LEU A 37 -31.95 21.02 0.43
N LEU A 38 -31.11 20.90 -0.60
CA LEU A 38 -29.80 21.57 -0.70
C LEU A 38 -29.91 23.06 -1.05
N ALA A 39 -31.12 23.57 -1.31
CA ALA A 39 -31.36 25.01 -1.41
C ALA A 39 -31.15 25.72 -0.06
N ASP A 40 -31.23 24.98 1.06
CA ASP A 40 -30.74 25.45 2.35
C ASP A 40 -29.21 25.58 2.31
N GLU A 41 -28.71 26.75 2.70
CA GLU A 41 -27.29 27.09 2.56
C GLU A 41 -26.37 26.17 3.38
N ASP A 42 -26.76 25.83 4.61
CA ASP A 42 -25.95 24.98 5.49
C ASP A 42 -25.91 23.54 5.00
N LEU A 43 -27.06 23.02 4.54
CA LEU A 43 -27.13 21.68 3.94
C LEU A 43 -26.38 21.62 2.61
N GLY A 44 -26.50 22.65 1.78
CA GLY A 44 -25.74 22.80 0.53
C GLY A 44 -24.23 22.79 0.75
N ARG A 45 -23.73 23.57 1.72
CA ARG A 45 -22.31 23.57 2.11
C ARG A 45 -21.87 22.21 2.63
N ALA A 46 -22.67 21.57 3.48
CA ALA A 46 -22.38 20.24 4.02
C ALA A 46 -22.23 19.19 2.91
N TRP A 47 -23.12 19.23 1.92
CA TRP A 47 -23.07 18.36 0.75
C TRP A 47 -21.77 18.55 -0.05
N GLN A 48 -21.42 19.81 -0.36
CA GLN A 48 -20.19 20.12 -1.10
C GLN A 48 -18.93 19.71 -0.32
N GLN A 49 -18.91 19.90 1.00
CA GLN A 49 -17.81 19.46 1.85
C GLN A 49 -17.65 17.93 1.81
N GLY A 50 -18.76 17.18 1.92
CA GLY A 50 -18.72 15.72 1.79
C GLY A 50 -18.17 15.25 0.43
N ARG A 51 -18.62 15.89 -0.65
CA ARG A 51 -18.12 15.62 -2.02
C ARG A 51 -16.64 15.95 -2.17
N LEU A 52 -16.17 17.05 -1.58
CA LEU A 52 -14.77 17.40 -1.55
C LEU A 52 -13.95 16.32 -0.82
N TRP A 53 -14.39 15.89 0.37
CA TRP A 53 -13.73 14.83 1.13
C TRP A 53 -13.65 13.50 0.38
N ARG A 54 -14.70 13.13 -0.36
CA ARG A 54 -14.68 11.96 -1.25
C ARG A 54 -13.56 12.08 -2.28
N ARG A 55 -13.54 13.17 -3.05
CA ARG A 55 -12.53 13.40 -4.10
C ARG A 55 -11.12 13.49 -3.50
N LEU A 56 -10.99 14.08 -2.32
CA LEU A 56 -9.74 14.12 -1.58
C LEU A 56 -9.25 12.72 -1.23
N GLY A 57 -10.13 11.84 -0.74
CA GLY A 57 -9.79 10.45 -0.43
C GLY A 57 -9.39 9.64 -1.67
N GLU A 58 -10.10 9.84 -2.79
CA GLU A 58 -9.75 9.24 -4.09
C GLU A 58 -8.34 9.67 -4.54
N LEU A 59 -8.02 10.96 -4.44
CA LEU A 59 -6.69 11.48 -4.80
C LEU A 59 -5.60 11.07 -3.81
N ALA A 60 -5.90 11.05 -2.50
CA ALA A 60 -4.97 10.65 -1.46
C ALA A 60 -4.49 9.20 -1.62
N ALA A 61 -5.30 8.35 -2.26
CA ALA A 61 -4.97 6.97 -2.60
C ALA A 61 -4.11 6.80 -3.88
N THR A 62 -3.68 7.91 -4.49
CA THR A 62 -2.80 7.94 -5.67
C THR A 62 -1.41 8.51 -5.34
N PRO A 63 -0.35 8.14 -6.10
CA PRO A 63 1.02 8.61 -5.84
C PRO A 63 1.26 10.10 -6.20
N LEU A 64 0.21 10.88 -6.47
CA LEU A 64 0.31 12.29 -6.83
C LEU A 64 0.91 13.14 -5.70
N CYS A 65 1.56 14.24 -6.07
CA CYS A 65 1.98 15.27 -5.12
C CYS A 65 0.81 16.23 -4.79
N GLU A 66 0.97 17.04 -3.74
CA GLU A 66 -0.07 18.00 -3.30
C GLU A 66 -0.45 18.98 -4.42
N GLU A 67 0.51 19.44 -5.20
CA GLU A 67 0.29 20.37 -6.32
C GLU A 67 -0.64 19.77 -7.38
N THR A 68 -0.42 18.49 -7.72
CA THR A 68 -1.23 17.81 -8.72
C THR A 68 -2.62 17.49 -8.18
N ALA A 69 -2.73 17.12 -6.90
CA ALA A 69 -4.01 16.89 -6.24
C ALA A 69 -4.84 18.18 -6.12
N ALA A 70 -4.22 19.30 -5.72
CA ALA A 70 -4.87 20.61 -5.65
C ALA A 70 -5.43 21.02 -7.02
N LYS A 71 -4.62 20.86 -8.08
CA LYS A 71 -5.06 21.11 -9.46
C LYS A 71 -6.22 20.21 -9.87
N ALA A 72 -6.19 18.92 -9.51
CA ALA A 72 -7.28 17.98 -9.81
C ALA A 72 -8.59 18.32 -9.08
N LEU A 73 -8.49 18.94 -7.90
CA LEU A 73 -9.64 19.48 -7.17
C LEU A 73 -10.10 20.86 -7.68
N GLY A 74 -9.38 21.46 -8.63
CA GLY A 74 -9.70 22.78 -9.17
C GLY A 74 -9.39 23.92 -8.21
N MET A 75 -8.41 23.76 -7.33
CA MET A 75 -8.02 24.78 -6.34
C MET A 75 -6.52 25.10 -6.39
N ALA A 76 -6.17 26.28 -5.88
CA ALA A 76 -4.77 26.67 -5.68
C ALA A 76 -4.11 25.82 -4.58
N LEU A 77 -2.78 25.62 -4.66
CA LEU A 77 -2.03 24.84 -3.67
C LEU A 77 -2.17 25.41 -2.25
N ASP A 78 -2.13 26.73 -2.09
CA ASP A 78 -2.26 27.35 -0.77
C ASP A 78 -3.65 27.17 -0.18
N ALA A 79 -4.69 27.19 -1.02
CA ALA A 79 -6.05 26.87 -0.60
C ALA A 79 -6.18 25.40 -0.17
N PHE A 80 -5.56 24.48 -0.91
CA PHE A 80 -5.51 23.06 -0.55
C PHE A 80 -4.81 22.84 0.80
N ARG A 81 -3.63 23.46 1.00
CA ARG A 81 -2.90 23.39 2.27
C ARG A 81 -3.69 24.01 3.42
N LYS A 82 -4.41 25.10 3.16
CA LYS A 82 -5.32 25.70 4.14
C LYS A 82 -6.43 24.74 4.55
N VAL A 83 -7.07 24.04 3.58
CA VAL A 83 -8.07 22.99 3.87
C VAL A 83 -7.47 21.90 4.76
N LEU A 84 -6.28 21.38 4.43
CA LEU A 84 -5.61 20.38 5.27
C LEU A 84 -5.15 20.91 6.64
N GLY A 85 -4.95 22.22 6.77
CA GLY A 85 -4.55 22.85 8.03
C GLY A 85 -5.72 23.16 8.97
N GLU A 86 -6.88 23.50 8.41
CA GLU A 86 -8.06 23.95 9.17
C GLU A 86 -9.11 22.84 9.37
N ASP A 87 -9.26 21.93 8.40
CA ASP A 87 -10.22 20.82 8.45
C ASP A 87 -9.50 19.52 8.85
N ILE A 88 -9.61 19.16 10.13
CA ILE A 88 -8.99 17.96 10.71
C ILE A 88 -9.44 16.68 9.97
N VAL A 89 -10.70 16.61 9.53
CA VAL A 89 -11.23 15.44 8.83
C VAL A 89 -10.63 15.34 7.43
N ALA A 90 -10.52 16.46 6.72
CA ALA A 90 -9.83 16.51 5.43
C ALA A 90 -8.37 16.06 5.57
N LYS A 91 -7.68 16.54 6.61
CA LYS A 91 -6.31 16.11 6.93
C LYS A 91 -6.21 14.61 7.18
N GLU A 92 -7.08 14.05 8.01
CA GLU A 92 -7.08 12.63 8.33
C GLU A 92 -7.32 11.76 7.09
N ILE A 93 -8.27 12.15 6.23
CA ILE A 93 -8.54 11.47 4.95
C ILE A 93 -7.29 11.47 4.07
N TRP A 94 -6.64 12.64 3.94
CA TRP A 94 -5.43 12.78 3.15
C TRP A 94 -4.29 11.92 3.69
N ASP A 95 -3.96 12.07 4.98
CA ASP A 95 -2.86 11.35 5.64
C ASP A 95 -3.08 9.83 5.61
N THR A 96 -4.31 9.36 5.83
CA THR A 96 -4.67 7.94 5.74
C THR A 96 -4.44 7.38 4.33
N GLY A 97 -4.84 8.10 3.28
CA GLY A 97 -4.60 7.70 1.90
C GLY A 97 -3.10 7.62 1.57
N ARG A 98 -2.32 8.61 2.01
CA ARG A 98 -0.86 8.64 1.83
C ARG A 98 -0.17 7.49 2.56
N GLN A 99 -0.60 7.18 3.78
CA GLN A 99 -0.09 6.04 4.53
C GLN A 99 -0.41 4.72 3.83
N ALA A 100 -1.59 4.57 3.23
CA ALA A 100 -1.97 3.37 2.48
C ALA A 100 -1.05 3.15 1.26
N ILE A 101 -0.71 4.21 0.52
CA ILE A 101 0.26 4.12 -0.60
C ILE A 101 1.64 3.71 -0.10
N LEU A 102 2.11 4.33 0.98
CA LEU A 102 3.41 4.01 1.56
C LEU A 102 3.48 2.54 1.99
N LEU A 103 2.42 2.03 2.60
CA LEU A 103 2.31 0.61 2.97
C LEU A 103 2.31 -0.29 1.73
N ARG A 104 1.56 0.05 0.67
CA ARG A 104 1.59 -0.71 -0.59
C ARG A 104 2.99 -0.74 -1.21
N ALA A 105 3.68 0.40 -1.23
CA ALA A 105 5.05 0.50 -1.73
C ALA A 105 6.04 -0.33 -0.90
N LYS A 106 5.92 -0.30 0.44
CA LYS A 106 6.72 -1.16 1.32
C LYS A 106 6.45 -2.65 1.04
N ASN A 107 5.18 -3.03 0.94
CA ASN A 107 4.79 -4.41 0.68
C ASN A 107 5.26 -4.90 -0.70
N SER A 108 5.24 -4.04 -1.73
CA SER A 108 5.77 -4.41 -3.05
C SER A 108 7.29 -4.60 -3.04
N ILE A 109 8.02 -3.77 -2.29
CA ILE A 109 9.46 -3.93 -2.06
C ILE A 109 9.74 -5.24 -1.31
N VAL A 110 8.96 -5.57 -0.26
CA VAL A 110 9.08 -6.84 0.47
C VAL A 110 8.88 -8.01 -0.49
N ALA A 111 7.79 -8.02 -1.25
CA ALA A 111 7.49 -9.10 -2.20
C ALA A 111 8.58 -9.26 -3.28
N ALA A 112 9.13 -8.15 -3.79
CA ALA A 112 10.27 -8.17 -4.72
C ALA A 112 11.55 -8.70 -4.06
N ALA A 113 11.79 -8.32 -2.80
CA ALA A 113 12.91 -8.82 -2.02
C ALA A 113 12.79 -10.32 -1.75
N GLU A 114 11.59 -10.86 -1.51
CA GLU A 114 11.31 -12.29 -1.33
C GLU A 114 11.60 -13.08 -2.62
N ARG A 115 11.15 -12.58 -3.78
CA ARG A 115 11.46 -13.16 -5.10
C ARG A 115 12.95 -13.11 -5.45
N GLY A 116 13.64 -12.10 -4.95
CA GLY A 116 15.09 -12.02 -5.01
C GLY A 116 15.72 -11.00 -5.88
N GLU A 117 14.95 -9.97 -6.15
CA GLU A 117 15.40 -8.81 -6.88
C GLU A 117 16.43 -8.07 -6.03
N ALA A 118 17.69 -8.03 -6.51
CA ALA A 118 18.81 -7.52 -5.73
C ALA A 118 18.65 -6.05 -5.32
N TYR A 119 17.95 -5.25 -6.11
CA TYR A 119 17.64 -3.86 -5.76
C TYR A 119 16.66 -3.76 -4.59
N ALA A 120 15.63 -4.61 -4.55
CA ALA A 120 14.62 -4.62 -3.51
C ALA A 120 15.19 -5.08 -2.17
N VAL A 121 16.09 -6.08 -2.18
CA VAL A 121 16.84 -6.49 -0.98
C VAL A 121 17.66 -5.32 -0.42
N ARG A 122 18.35 -4.55 -1.28
CA ARG A 122 19.09 -3.35 -0.84
C ARG A 122 18.16 -2.26 -0.29
N MET A 123 17.00 -2.06 -0.91
CA MET A 123 16.01 -1.10 -0.42
C MET A 123 15.42 -1.52 0.93
N MET A 124 15.14 -2.81 1.14
CA MET A 124 14.72 -3.35 2.43
C MET A 124 15.78 -3.12 3.51
N ASP A 125 17.05 -3.43 3.24
CA ASP A 125 18.15 -3.18 4.18
C ASP A 125 18.23 -1.70 4.56
N ARG A 126 18.11 -0.78 3.58
CA ARG A 126 18.06 0.68 3.87
C ARG A 126 16.84 1.06 4.70
N LEU A 127 15.65 0.56 4.36
CA LEU A 127 14.41 0.86 5.09
C LEU A 127 14.48 0.38 6.53
N VAL A 128 14.97 -0.82 6.76
CA VAL A 128 15.12 -1.36 8.12
C VAL A 128 16.18 -0.56 8.88
N ARG A 129 17.35 -0.29 8.27
CA ARG A 129 18.38 0.58 8.88
C ARG A 129 17.86 1.96 9.26
N SER A 130 17.04 2.60 8.41
CA SER A 130 16.47 3.91 8.73
C SER A 130 15.50 3.86 9.92
N GLN A 131 14.76 2.76 10.08
CA GLN A 131 13.83 2.57 11.20
C GLN A 131 14.59 2.23 12.49
N THR A 132 15.63 1.41 12.40
CA THR A 132 16.44 1.04 13.57
C THR A 132 17.26 2.21 14.10
N VAL A 133 17.82 3.06 13.21
CA VAL A 133 18.47 4.33 13.59
C VAL A 133 17.47 5.29 14.27
N ALA A 134 16.24 5.40 13.76
CA ALA A 134 15.20 6.22 14.39
C ALA A 134 14.72 5.66 15.75
N SER A 135 14.81 4.34 15.97
CA SER A 135 14.42 3.67 17.21
C SER A 135 15.58 3.42 18.19
N GLY A 136 16.79 3.90 17.92
CA GLY A 136 17.97 3.73 18.79
C GLY A 136 18.55 2.31 18.87
N SER A 137 17.91 1.34 18.21
CA SER A 137 18.41 -0.04 18.06
C SER A 137 19.37 -0.08 16.88
N LYS A 138 20.65 -0.46 17.06
CA LYS A 138 21.55 -0.71 15.93
C LYS A 138 21.63 -2.21 15.66
N THR A 139 20.60 -2.79 15.01
CA THR A 139 20.73 -4.17 14.52
C THR A 139 21.63 -4.18 13.28
N ASP A 140 22.81 -4.77 13.39
CA ASP A 140 23.74 -4.95 12.26
C ASP A 140 23.44 -6.25 11.49
N PHE A 141 22.67 -6.13 10.40
CA PHE A 141 22.30 -7.27 9.54
C PHE A 141 23.47 -7.96 8.84
N ARG A 142 24.70 -7.45 8.95
CA ARG A 142 25.90 -8.12 8.45
C ARG A 142 26.59 -9.00 9.49
N ASN A 143 26.27 -8.82 10.77
CA ASN A 143 26.90 -9.51 11.88
C ASN A 143 25.85 -10.03 12.86
N LEU A 144 24.92 -10.83 12.36
CA LEU A 144 23.90 -11.46 13.19
C LEU A 144 24.47 -12.71 13.88
N THR A 145 24.18 -12.87 15.16
CA THR A 145 24.31 -14.16 15.85
C THR A 145 23.27 -15.15 15.33
N GLN A 146 23.42 -16.45 15.61
CA GLN A 146 22.39 -17.45 15.26
C GLN A 146 21.02 -17.12 15.87
N THR A 147 20.99 -16.51 17.06
CA THR A 147 19.76 -16.10 17.75
C THR A 147 19.08 -14.95 17.01
N GLU A 148 19.85 -13.95 16.59
CA GLU A 148 19.31 -12.83 15.82
C GLU A 148 18.89 -13.25 14.41
N LEU A 149 19.58 -14.21 13.80
CA LEU A 149 19.19 -14.78 12.51
C LEU A 149 17.92 -15.63 12.63
N GLU A 150 17.75 -16.41 13.71
CA GLU A 150 16.49 -17.11 14.02
C GLU A 150 15.34 -16.11 14.20
N ALA A 151 15.57 -15.02 14.94
CA ALA A 151 14.56 -13.97 15.11
C ALA A 151 14.23 -13.26 13.78
N ALA A 152 15.22 -13.01 12.93
CA ALA A 152 15.04 -12.31 11.65
C ALA A 152 14.38 -13.17 10.56
N THR A 153 14.55 -14.50 10.60
CA THR A 153 14.11 -15.41 9.52
C THR A 153 13.01 -16.40 9.95
N GLY A 154 12.78 -16.56 11.25
CA GLY A 154 11.90 -17.59 11.82
C GLY A 154 12.47 -19.01 11.76
N ILE A 155 13.70 -19.19 11.29
CA ILE A 155 14.32 -20.51 11.12
C ILE A 155 15.05 -20.91 12.41
N LYS A 156 14.68 -22.06 12.96
CA LYS A 156 15.21 -22.52 14.24
C LYS A 156 16.72 -22.66 14.24
N ARG A 157 17.38 -22.24 15.34
CA ARG A 157 18.84 -22.37 15.53
C ARG A 157 19.41 -23.75 15.21
N ALA A 158 18.69 -24.82 15.57
CA ALA A 158 19.11 -26.20 15.29
C ALA A 158 19.23 -26.48 13.78
N GLN A 159 18.31 -25.91 12.98
CA GLN A 159 18.31 -26.04 11.53
C GLN A 159 19.44 -25.22 10.90
N LEU A 160 19.68 -24.00 11.39
CA LEU A 160 20.81 -23.18 10.96
C LEU A 160 22.15 -23.89 11.19
N ARG A 161 22.37 -24.47 12.39
CA ARG A 161 23.57 -25.28 12.68
C ARG A 161 23.74 -26.48 11.77
N ARG A 162 22.63 -27.14 11.42
CA ARG A 162 22.65 -28.27 10.49
C ARG A 162 23.06 -27.80 9.09
N TRP A 163 22.55 -26.67 8.63
CA TRP A 163 22.90 -26.11 7.33
C TRP A 163 24.33 -25.60 7.26
N GLU A 164 24.83 -25.00 8.34
CA GLU A 164 26.24 -24.65 8.48
C GLU A 164 27.15 -25.86 8.31
N ARG A 165 26.85 -26.99 8.98
CA ARG A 165 27.66 -28.20 8.89
C ARG A 165 27.52 -28.97 7.57
N SER A 166 26.31 -28.99 6.99
CA SER A 166 26.00 -29.93 5.90
C SER A 166 25.78 -29.29 4.54
N HIS A 167 25.52 -27.98 4.47
CA HIS A 167 25.13 -27.28 3.23
C HIS A 167 25.92 -25.98 3.00
N GLY A 168 26.96 -25.73 3.79
CA GLY A 168 27.87 -24.61 3.59
C GLY A 168 27.20 -23.24 3.76
N LEU A 169 26.34 -23.09 4.79
CA LEU A 169 25.77 -21.79 5.12
C LEU A 169 26.91 -20.77 5.31
N PRO A 170 26.94 -19.65 4.57
CA PRO A 170 28.03 -18.69 4.66
C PRO A 170 28.04 -18.03 6.04
N VAL A 171 29.16 -18.18 6.72
CA VAL A 171 29.47 -17.54 8.01
C VAL A 171 30.54 -16.49 7.73
N THR A 172 30.40 -15.31 8.32
CA THR A 172 31.46 -14.28 8.30
C THR A 172 32.66 -14.77 9.12
N GLY A 173 33.86 -14.22 8.86
CA GLY A 173 35.09 -14.65 9.56
C GLY A 173 35.06 -14.52 11.08
N SER A 174 34.11 -13.77 11.63
CA SER A 174 33.82 -13.61 13.06
C SER A 174 32.88 -14.68 13.66
N GLY A 175 32.40 -15.65 12.86
CA GLY A 175 31.41 -16.63 13.31
C GLY A 175 29.97 -16.11 13.33
N THR A 176 29.71 -14.94 12.75
CA THR A 176 28.38 -14.33 12.60
C THR A 176 27.77 -14.61 11.22
N TYR A 177 26.56 -14.14 10.97
CA TYR A 177 25.87 -14.28 9.69
C TYR A 177 25.50 -12.94 9.09
N SER A 178 25.60 -12.87 7.77
CA SER A 178 25.11 -11.76 6.96
C SER A 178 23.75 -12.15 6.40
N LEU A 179 22.68 -11.44 6.78
CA LEU A 179 21.33 -11.71 6.28
C LEU A 179 21.25 -11.63 4.74
N PRO A 180 21.88 -10.66 4.05
CA PRO A 180 21.93 -10.65 2.59
C PRO A 180 22.59 -11.89 1.98
N ASP A 181 23.67 -12.40 2.59
CA ASP A 181 24.39 -13.56 2.06
C ASP A 181 23.68 -14.86 2.40
N PHE A 182 23.01 -14.92 3.55
CA PHE A 182 22.06 -15.98 3.92
C PHE A 182 20.94 -16.09 2.89
N VAL A 183 20.30 -14.99 2.50
CA VAL A 183 19.20 -14.99 1.49
C VAL A 183 19.71 -15.43 0.12
N LYS A 184 20.89 -14.96 -0.31
CA LYS A 184 21.52 -15.39 -1.56
C LYS A 184 21.86 -16.88 -1.54
N TRP A 185 22.43 -17.36 -0.44
CA TRP A 185 22.74 -18.76 -0.24
C TRP A 185 21.47 -19.60 -0.27
N LEU A 186 20.41 -19.20 0.45
CA LEU A 186 19.14 -19.94 0.51
C LEU A 186 18.48 -20.09 -0.87
N ARG A 187 18.72 -19.16 -1.79
CA ARG A 187 18.24 -19.25 -3.19
C ARG A 187 19.07 -20.18 -4.07
N ARG A 188 20.37 -20.29 -3.81
CA ARG A 188 21.32 -21.08 -4.60
C ARG A 188 21.41 -22.51 -4.11
N ALA A 189 21.43 -22.64 -2.79
CA ALA A 189 21.50 -23.89 -2.10
C ALA A 189 20.08 -24.46 -2.17
N ASP A 190 19.88 -25.46 -3.03
CA ASP A 190 18.65 -26.24 -3.18
C ASP A 190 18.43 -27.11 -1.92
N VAL A 191 18.49 -26.48 -0.74
CA VAL A 191 18.53 -27.09 0.59
C VAL A 191 17.12 -27.51 0.95
N GLY A 192 16.67 -28.55 0.25
CA GLY A 192 15.36 -29.15 0.36
C GLY A 192 14.25 -28.18 -0.03
N ARG A 193 13.57 -28.47 -1.14
CA ARG A 193 12.14 -28.19 -1.26
C ARG A 193 11.49 -28.54 0.08
N VAL A 194 11.22 -27.52 0.89
CA VAL A 194 10.60 -27.69 2.21
C VAL A 194 9.32 -28.45 1.94
N ARG A 195 9.20 -29.69 2.45
CA ARG A 195 7.92 -30.39 2.55
C ARG A 195 6.98 -29.43 3.30
N GLY A 196 6.17 -28.67 2.55
CA GLY A 196 5.31 -27.60 3.08
C GLY A 196 5.29 -26.32 2.24
N TYR A 197 6.36 -25.98 1.52
CA TYR A 197 6.35 -24.82 0.61
C TYR A 197 5.96 -25.27 -0.80
N ARG A 198 4.65 -25.49 -1.02
CA ARG A 198 4.13 -25.66 -2.39
C ARG A 198 4.31 -24.34 -3.14
N ARG A 199 5.39 -24.23 -3.92
CA ARG A 199 5.33 -23.56 -5.23
C ARG A 199 4.44 -24.41 -6.14
N ARG A 200 3.14 -24.42 -5.90
CA ARG A 200 2.20 -24.50 -7.02
C ARG A 200 1.69 -23.10 -7.17
N PRO A 201 1.84 -22.48 -8.36
CA PRO A 201 1.18 -21.22 -8.59
C PRO A 201 -0.29 -21.39 -8.24
N GLY A 202 -0.81 -20.52 -7.38
CA GLY A 202 -2.25 -20.52 -7.09
C GLY A 202 -3.02 -20.40 -8.41
N ALA A 203 -4.27 -20.85 -8.48
CA ALA A 203 -5.10 -20.71 -9.69
C ALA A 203 -5.09 -19.27 -10.26
N VAL A 204 -4.85 -18.29 -9.39
CA VAL A 204 -4.64 -16.88 -9.72
C VAL A 204 -3.30 -16.62 -10.44
N GLU A 205 -2.17 -17.19 -9.99
CA GLU A 205 -0.87 -17.06 -10.66
C GLU A 205 -0.84 -17.77 -12.01
N ALA A 206 -1.47 -18.95 -12.13
CA ALA A 206 -1.60 -19.63 -13.42
C ALA A 206 -2.38 -18.77 -14.43
N ARG A 207 -3.47 -18.14 -13.96
CA ARG A 207 -4.28 -17.23 -14.79
C ARG A 207 -3.53 -15.96 -15.20
N ILE A 208 -2.72 -15.40 -14.30
CA ILE A 208 -1.90 -14.21 -14.60
C ILE A 208 -0.79 -14.54 -15.62
N VAL A 209 -0.12 -15.69 -15.50
CA VAL A 209 0.88 -16.13 -16.47
C VAL A 209 0.26 -16.38 -17.85
N GLU A 210 -0.95 -16.93 -17.89
CA GLU A 210 -1.70 -17.19 -19.13
C GLU A 210 -2.23 -15.89 -19.78
N GLU A 211 -2.64 -14.90 -18.98
CA GLU A 211 -3.01 -13.55 -19.45
C GLU A 211 -1.79 -12.79 -20.01
N PHE A 212 -0.62 -12.91 -19.37
CA PHE A 212 0.63 -12.31 -19.88
C PHE A 212 1.11 -12.94 -21.19
N ALA A 213 1.06 -14.27 -21.32
CA ALA A 213 1.44 -14.96 -22.56
C ALA A 213 0.53 -14.59 -23.75
N ARG A 214 -0.76 -14.30 -23.51
CA ARG A 214 -1.69 -13.78 -24.54
C ARG A 214 -1.43 -12.34 -24.94
N ALA A 215 -0.96 -11.51 -24.01
CA ALA A 215 -0.64 -10.12 -24.28
C ALA A 215 0.64 -9.99 -25.12
N GLU A 216 1.63 -10.85 -24.87
CA GLU A 216 2.89 -10.87 -25.63
C GLU A 216 2.74 -11.49 -27.04
N GLY A 217 1.76 -12.37 -27.25
CA GLY A 217 1.47 -12.96 -28.57
C GLY A 217 0.67 -12.08 -29.54
N LYS A 218 0.26 -10.87 -29.16
CA LYS A 218 -0.52 -9.95 -30.03
C LYS A 218 0.28 -8.74 -30.55
N GLY A 219 1.59 -8.70 -30.30
CA GLY A 219 2.41 -7.51 -30.52
C GLY A 219 3.45 -7.60 -31.63
N THR A 220 3.30 -8.46 -32.63
CA THR A 220 4.20 -8.50 -33.79
C THR A 220 3.46 -8.92 -35.06
N GLU A 221 3.07 -7.91 -35.84
CA GLU A 221 2.58 -7.86 -37.24
C GLU A 221 1.56 -6.69 -37.23
N ASP A 222 1.82 -5.47 -37.70
CA ASP A 222 2.62 -5.04 -38.85
C ASP A 222 3.31 -3.70 -38.59
N GLY A 223 4.45 -3.53 -39.26
CA GLY A 223 5.30 -2.35 -39.23
C GLY A 223 4.75 -1.15 -40.03
N PRO A 224 5.53 -0.07 -40.06
CA PRO A 224 5.10 1.20 -40.62
C PRO A 224 5.34 1.25 -42.14
N GLU A 225 4.36 1.76 -42.88
CA GLU A 225 4.60 2.36 -44.20
C GLU A 225 4.05 3.80 -44.21
N CYS A 226 4.99 4.73 -44.47
CA CYS A 226 4.88 6.16 -44.81
C CYS A 226 4.37 7.15 -43.76
#